data_AF-A0A971ERB6-F1
#
_entry.id   AF-A0A971ERB6-F1
#
_cell.length_a   1.000
_cell.length_b   1.000
_cell.length_c   1.000
_cell.angle_alpha   90.00
_cell.angle_beta   90.00
_cell.angle_gamma   90.00
#
_symmetry.space_group_name_H-M   'P 1'
#
loop_
_entity.id
_entity.type
_entity.pdbx_description
1 polymer ?
#
loop_
_entity_poly.entity_id
_entity_poly.type
_entity_poly.pdbx_seq_one_letter_code
_entity_poly.pdbx_strand_id
1 'polypeptide(L)'
;MPKKVHDSLQRILNRVLAHYGPEEIARLRLDLWGGCLNVRAMRGGHRYSLHSWGIAVDYDPARNGLTRGRDRAAFAHPEYESWWRIWEDEGWLSLGRTSNFDWMHIQAAKL
;
A
#
# COMPACT_ATOMS: atom_id res chain seq x y z
N MET A 1 -6.96 -9.25 -10.02
CA MET A 1 -5.58 -8.73 -10.21
C MET A 1 -4.98 -9.35 -11.46
N PRO A 2 -4.19 -8.61 -12.26
CA PRO A 2 -3.46 -9.17 -13.40
C PRO A 2 -2.43 -10.23 -12.95
N LYS A 3 -2.20 -11.26 -13.78
CA LYS A 3 -1.24 -12.36 -13.49
C LYS A 3 0.14 -11.87 -13.04
N LYS A 4 0.65 -10.78 -13.63
CA LYS A 4 1.96 -10.20 -13.30
C LYS A 4 2.05 -9.65 -11.87
N VAL A 5 0.94 -9.21 -11.31
CA VAL A 5 0.87 -8.52 -10.00
C VAL A 5 0.57 -9.52 -8.88
N HIS A 6 -0.13 -10.61 -9.22
CA HIS A 6 -0.47 -11.71 -8.32
C HIS A 6 0.78 -12.31 -7.65
N ASP A 7 1.77 -12.73 -8.44
CA ASP A 7 2.92 -13.48 -7.92
C ASP A 7 3.80 -12.61 -7.03
N SER A 8 4.00 -11.33 -7.40
CA SER A 8 4.71 -10.38 -6.54
C SER A 8 3.95 -10.13 -5.25
N LEU A 9 2.63 -9.94 -5.32
CA LEU A 9 1.84 -9.69 -4.13
C LEU A 9 1.88 -10.88 -3.16
N GLN A 10 1.78 -12.11 -3.68
CA GLN A 10 1.90 -13.31 -2.87
C GLN A 10 3.27 -13.38 -2.16
N ARG A 11 4.37 -13.07 -2.86
CA ARG A 11 5.70 -13.00 -2.25
C ARG A 11 5.79 -11.92 -1.17
N ILE A 12 5.25 -10.73 -1.42
CA ILE A 12 5.21 -9.62 -0.45
C ILE A 12 4.50 -10.07 0.81
N LEU A 13 3.27 -10.58 0.71
CA LEU A 13 2.47 -10.96 1.88
C LEU A 13 3.13 -12.10 2.67
N ASN A 14 3.74 -13.07 1.99
CA ASN A 14 4.51 -14.13 2.65
C ASN A 14 5.74 -13.58 3.39
N ARG A 15 6.46 -12.62 2.80
CA ARG A 15 7.61 -11.96 3.44
C ARG A 15 7.20 -11.09 4.63
N VAL A 16 6.06 -10.39 4.53
CA VAL A 16 5.48 -9.62 5.65
C VAL A 16 5.14 -10.57 6.79
N LEU A 17 4.45 -11.68 6.51
CA LEU A 17 4.13 -12.70 7.52
C LEU A 17 5.38 -13.30 8.15
N ALA A 18 6.40 -13.63 7.35
CA ALA A 18 7.65 -14.19 7.86
C ALA A 18 8.46 -13.21 8.72
N HIS A 19 8.39 -11.91 8.43
CA HIS A 19 9.16 -10.89 9.14
C HIS A 19 8.49 -10.46 10.45
N TYR A 20 7.20 -10.13 10.39
CA TYR A 20 6.47 -9.56 11.51
C TYR A 20 5.80 -10.64 12.38
N GLY A 21 5.35 -11.74 11.77
CA GLY A 21 4.50 -12.71 12.45
C GLY A 21 3.07 -12.18 12.70
N PRO A 22 2.15 -13.06 13.11
CA PRO A 22 0.73 -12.73 13.21
C PRO A 22 0.41 -11.68 14.29
N GLU A 23 1.08 -11.75 15.45
CA GLU A 23 0.84 -10.82 16.57
C GLU A 23 1.21 -9.40 16.19
N GLU A 24 2.38 -9.22 15.57
CA GLU A 24 2.87 -7.90 15.18
C GLU A 24 2.09 -7.35 13.99
N ILE A 25 1.67 -8.20 13.05
CA ILE A 25 0.75 -7.81 11.97
C ILE A 25 -0.53 -7.22 12.55
N ALA A 26 -1.14 -7.88 13.55
CA ALA A 26 -2.35 -7.39 14.18
C ALA A 26 -2.09 -6.10 14.99
N ARG A 27 -0.99 -6.02 15.74
CA ARG A 27 -0.59 -4.83 16.50
C ARG A 27 -0.39 -3.62 15.59
N LEU A 28 0.28 -3.82 14.47
CA LEU A 28 0.58 -2.80 13.45
C LEU A 28 -0.58 -2.54 12.49
N ARG A 29 -1.60 -3.40 12.50
CA ARG A 29 -2.78 -3.35 11.62
C ARG A 29 -2.43 -3.52 10.15
N LEU A 30 -1.41 -4.33 9.85
CA LEU A 30 -0.98 -4.65 8.47
C LEU A 30 -1.97 -5.58 7.75
N ASP A 31 -2.90 -6.16 8.49
CA ASP A 31 -4.02 -6.99 8.02
C ASP A 31 -5.28 -6.18 7.69
N LEU A 32 -5.32 -4.88 8.01
CA LEU A 32 -6.50 -4.05 7.74
C LEU A 32 -6.52 -3.56 6.30
N TRP A 33 -7.32 -4.23 5.49
CA TRP A 33 -7.46 -3.98 4.07
C TRP A 33 -8.36 -2.78 3.76
N GLY A 34 -7.87 -1.88 2.89
CA GLY A 34 -8.60 -0.72 2.38
C GLY A 34 -9.23 -0.91 0.99
N GLY A 35 -8.76 -1.90 0.21
CA GLY A 35 -9.29 -2.20 -1.12
C GLY A 35 -8.20 -2.44 -2.17
N CYS A 36 -8.58 -3.04 -3.31
CA CYS A 36 -7.71 -3.16 -4.48
C CYS A 36 -8.40 -2.77 -5.79
N LEU A 37 -9.53 -3.40 -6.13
CA LEU A 37 -10.27 -3.07 -7.34
C LEU A 37 -11.38 -2.06 -7.03
N ASN A 38 -11.30 -0.89 -7.64
CA ASN A 38 -12.35 0.12 -7.58
C ASN A 38 -12.32 0.92 -8.90
N VAL A 39 -13.24 0.62 -9.80
CA VAL A 39 -13.31 1.23 -11.14
C VAL A 39 -13.90 2.62 -11.02
N ARG A 40 -13.05 3.64 -11.03
CA ARG A 40 -13.44 5.05 -10.90
C ARG A 40 -12.45 5.99 -11.58
N ALA A 41 -12.95 7.13 -12.03
CA ALA A 41 -12.10 8.27 -12.35
C ALA A 41 -11.37 8.75 -11.09
N MET A 42 -10.18 9.32 -11.26
CA MET A 42 -9.48 10.03 -10.21
C MET A 42 -10.28 11.26 -9.78
N ARG A 43 -10.23 11.61 -8.49
CA ARG A 43 -10.88 12.82 -7.97
C ARG A 43 -10.33 14.05 -8.71
N GLY A 44 -11.22 14.82 -9.33
CA GLY A 44 -10.86 16.06 -10.03
C GLY A 44 -10.24 15.87 -11.43
N GLY A 45 -10.36 14.68 -12.05
CA GLY A 45 -9.84 14.46 -13.39
C GLY A 45 -10.58 13.39 -14.19
N HIS A 46 -10.16 13.19 -15.44
CA HIS A 46 -10.78 12.23 -16.37
C HIS A 46 -10.00 10.90 -16.49
N ARG A 47 -8.80 10.81 -15.90
CA ARG A 47 -8.02 9.56 -15.89
C ARG A 47 -8.58 8.58 -14.86
N TYR A 48 -8.53 7.29 -15.18
CA TYR A 48 -8.92 6.23 -14.25
C TYR A 48 -7.85 6.03 -13.16
N SER A 49 -8.32 5.78 -11.93
CA SER A 49 -7.46 5.39 -10.82
C SER A 49 -6.73 4.07 -11.11
N LEU A 50 -5.53 3.87 -10.54
CA LEU A 50 -4.81 2.58 -10.61
C LEU A 50 -5.58 1.42 -9.97
N HIS A 51 -6.46 1.72 -9.01
CA HIS A 51 -7.41 0.73 -8.49
C HIS A 51 -8.35 0.20 -9.58
N SER A 52 -8.64 0.98 -10.63
CA SER A 52 -9.47 0.51 -11.76
C SER A 52 -8.83 -0.62 -12.55
N TRP A 53 -7.51 -0.79 -12.44
CA TRP A 53 -6.74 -1.82 -13.14
C TRP A 53 -6.38 -3.00 -12.23
N GLY A 54 -6.75 -2.93 -10.94
CA GLY A 54 -6.40 -3.93 -9.94
C GLY A 54 -4.89 -4.06 -9.73
N ILE A 55 -4.15 -2.94 -9.85
CA ILE A 55 -2.69 -2.86 -9.64
C ILE A 55 -2.31 -1.90 -8.51
N ALA A 56 -3.28 -1.48 -7.70
CA ALA A 56 -3.07 -0.70 -6.49
C ALA A 56 -3.82 -1.35 -5.33
N VAL A 57 -3.31 -1.14 -4.12
CA VAL A 57 -3.86 -1.66 -2.88
C VAL A 57 -3.77 -0.58 -1.80
N ASP A 58 -4.79 -0.53 -0.95
CA ASP A 58 -4.84 0.36 0.21
C ASP A 58 -4.77 -0.46 1.51
N TYR A 59 -4.01 0.03 2.50
CA TYR A 59 -3.93 -0.56 3.85
C TYR A 59 -4.13 0.48 4.96
N ASP A 60 -4.89 0.07 5.98
CA ASP A 60 -5.31 0.86 7.13
C ASP A 60 -5.71 2.32 6.80
N PRO A 61 -6.74 2.54 5.95
CA PRO A 61 -7.15 3.88 5.50
C PRO A 61 -7.46 4.85 6.64
N ALA A 62 -7.92 4.33 7.78
CA ALA A 62 -8.29 5.14 8.94
C ALA A 62 -7.10 5.97 9.48
N ARG A 63 -5.89 5.41 9.48
CA ARG A 63 -4.68 6.07 9.98
C ARG A 63 -3.78 6.63 8.87
N ASN A 64 -4.01 6.30 7.60
CA ASN A 64 -3.07 6.59 6.51
C ASN A 64 -3.69 7.21 5.25
N GLY A 65 -4.94 7.68 5.30
CA GLY A 65 -5.67 8.19 4.14
C GLY A 65 -5.05 9.36 3.37
N LEU A 66 -5.59 9.61 2.18
CA LEU A 66 -5.14 10.52 1.11
C LEU A 66 -4.41 11.80 1.53
N THR A 67 -4.91 12.55 2.50
CA THR A 67 -4.37 13.87 2.88
C THR A 67 -3.36 13.83 4.03
N ARG A 68 -3.06 12.65 4.57
CA ARG A 68 -2.12 12.50 5.68
C ARG A 68 -0.70 12.53 5.15
N GLY A 69 0.11 13.44 5.70
CA GLY A 69 1.56 13.42 5.54
C GLY A 69 2.23 12.58 6.62
N ARG A 70 3.57 12.50 6.54
CA ARG A 70 4.40 11.73 7.46
C ARG A 70 4.29 12.16 8.93
N ASP A 71 3.82 13.37 9.18
CA ASP A 71 3.55 13.91 10.51
C ASP A 71 2.32 13.27 11.18
N ARG A 72 1.45 12.63 10.39
CA ARG A 72 0.16 12.09 10.85
C ARG A 72 -0.12 10.66 10.44
N ALA A 73 0.58 10.14 9.44
CA ALA A 73 0.39 8.78 8.95
C ALA A 73 1.12 7.80 9.87
N ALA A 74 0.41 6.81 10.41
CA ALA A 74 1.02 5.75 11.22
C ALA A 74 2.13 5.05 10.46
N PHE A 75 1.89 4.81 9.17
CA PHE A 75 2.79 4.15 8.24
C PHE A 75 4.10 4.90 7.96
N ALA A 76 4.25 6.15 8.41
CA ALA A 76 5.50 6.87 8.34
C ALA A 76 6.45 6.58 9.51
N HIS A 77 5.99 5.82 10.52
CA HIS A 77 6.79 5.50 11.71
C HIS A 77 7.84 4.42 11.41
N PRO A 78 8.95 4.38 12.16
CA PRO A 78 10.05 3.43 11.93
C PRO A 78 9.66 1.94 12.00
N GLU A 79 8.62 1.58 12.75
CA GLU A 79 8.13 0.20 12.85
C GLU A 79 7.61 -0.37 11.51
N TYR A 80 7.30 0.51 10.55
CA TYR A 80 6.86 0.15 9.19
C TYR A 80 8.01 0.13 8.16
N GLU A 81 9.28 0.32 8.56
CA GLU A 81 10.38 0.38 7.58
C GLU A 81 10.55 -0.95 6.82
N SER A 82 10.48 -2.09 7.52
CA SER A 82 10.53 -3.40 6.86
C SER A 82 9.34 -3.64 5.93
N TRP A 83 8.14 -3.17 6.32
CA TRP A 83 6.96 -3.19 5.46
C TRP A 83 7.26 -2.49 4.13
N TRP A 84 7.76 -1.25 4.17
CA TRP A 84 8.09 -0.51 2.94
C TRP A 84 9.16 -1.18 2.10
N ARG A 85 10.25 -1.63 2.73
CA ARG A 85 11.32 -2.33 2.02
C ARG A 85 10.82 -3.57 1.29
N ILE A 86 9.94 -4.37 1.90
CA ILE A 86 9.39 -5.58 1.27
C ILE A 86 8.61 -5.25 -0.01
N TRP A 87 7.78 -4.20 0.02
CA TRP A 87 7.03 -3.75 -1.16
C TRP A 87 7.95 -3.18 -2.24
N GLU A 88 8.89 -2.32 -1.85
CA GLU A 88 9.84 -1.65 -2.76
C GLU A 88 10.77 -2.66 -3.46
N ASP A 89 11.24 -3.69 -2.75
CA ASP A 89 12.06 -4.78 -3.30
C ASP A 89 11.35 -5.55 -4.44
N GLU A 90 10.01 -5.60 -4.40
CA GLU A 90 9.18 -6.24 -5.43
C GLU A 90 8.70 -5.24 -6.50
N GLY A 91 9.22 -4.01 -6.47
CA GLY A 91 8.99 -2.96 -7.46
C GLY A 91 7.69 -2.17 -7.27
N TRP A 92 7.02 -2.32 -6.11
CA TRP A 92 5.83 -1.53 -5.79
C TRP A 92 6.21 -0.17 -5.22
N LEU A 93 5.39 0.83 -5.51
CA LEU A 93 5.61 2.22 -5.13
C LEU A 93 4.57 2.66 -4.10
N SER A 94 5.04 3.34 -3.05
CA SER A 94 4.20 4.03 -2.07
C SER A 94 4.15 5.53 -2.39
N LEU A 95 2.94 6.09 -2.46
CA LEU A 95 2.78 7.56 -2.59
C LEU A 95 3.23 8.28 -1.32
N GLY A 96 3.05 7.66 -0.15
CA GLY A 96 3.53 8.19 1.13
C GLY A 96 5.04 8.38 1.15
N ARG A 97 5.79 7.34 0.75
CA ARG A 97 7.26 7.38 0.66
C ARG A 97 7.76 8.33 -0.41
N THR A 98 7.11 8.33 -1.58
CA THR A 98 7.60 9.04 -2.77
C THR A 98 7.20 10.52 -2.78
N SER A 99 6.06 10.86 -2.18
CA SER A 99 5.46 12.19 -2.33
C SER A 99 4.82 12.73 -1.04
N ASN A 100 4.93 12.02 0.08
CA ASN A 100 4.46 12.44 1.40
C ASN A 100 2.94 12.73 1.47
N PHE A 101 2.14 11.94 0.77
CA PHE A 101 0.69 11.92 0.90
C PHE A 101 0.16 10.51 0.61
N ASP A 102 -1.09 10.22 0.99
CA ASP A 102 -1.75 8.93 0.71
C ASP A 102 -0.93 7.70 1.13
N TRP A 103 -0.51 7.67 2.40
CA TRP A 103 0.36 6.62 2.92
C TRP A 103 -0.27 5.21 2.90
N MET A 104 -1.60 5.10 2.76
CA MET A 104 -2.28 3.82 2.59
C MET A 104 -2.02 3.18 1.21
N HIS A 105 -1.75 4.00 0.19
CA HIS A 105 -1.79 3.60 -1.22
C HIS A 105 -0.44 3.06 -1.68
N ILE A 106 -0.48 1.84 -2.24
CA ILE A 106 0.67 1.14 -2.81
C ILE A 106 0.31 0.66 -4.22
N GLN A 107 1.17 0.90 -5.20
CA GLN A 107 0.89 0.60 -6.62
C GLN A 107 2.02 -0.15 -7.31
N ALA A 108 1.67 -1.09 -8.19
CA ALA A 108 2.58 -1.77 -9.11
C ALA A 108 2.79 -0.97 -10.40
N ALA A 109 2.96 0.35 -10.29
CA ALA A 109 3.22 1.26 -11.39
C ALA A 109 4.11 2.43 -10.93
N LYS A 110 4.93 2.95 -11.83
CA LYS A 110 5.74 4.15 -11.56
C LYS A 110 4.94 5.43 -11.83
N LEU A 111 5.40 6.54 -11.26
CA LEU A 111 4.86 7.89 -11.49
C LEU A 111 5.26 8.42 -12.86
#